data_AF-A0A3C0ZRJ8-F1
#
_entry.id   AF-A0A3C0ZRJ8-F1
#
_cell.length_a   1.000
_cell.length_b   1.000
_cell.length_c   1.000
_cell.angle_alpha   90.00
_cell.angle_beta   90.00
_cell.angle_gamma   90.00
#
_symmetry.space_group_name_H-M   'P 1'
#
loop_
_entity.id
_entity.type
_entity.pdbx_description
1 polymer ?
#
loop_
_entity_poly.entity_id
_entity_poly.type
_entity_poly.pdbx_seq_one_letter_code
_entity_poly.pdbx_strand_id
1 'polypeptide(L)'
;MPSTLLKFDNLHNIRDLGGIQTGDGRRIRRGRLIRCGHLANLSDDDRFLLSQMLSTVVDFRTNQERNKQPDQEIPGVEYHHIPVVDSLTAGITREEESDKGAVALLL
;
A
#
# COMPACT_ATOMS: atom_id res chain seq x y z
N MET A 1 -3.90 -12.09 -17.25
CA MET A 1 -4.20 -10.64 -17.34
C MET A 1 -2.91 -9.87 -17.53
N PRO A 2 -2.84 -8.87 -18.43
CA PRO A 2 -1.65 -8.06 -18.58
C PRO A 2 -1.35 -7.34 -17.27
N SER A 3 -0.18 -7.60 -16.69
CA SER A 3 0.37 -6.83 -15.58
C SER A 3 1.89 -6.88 -15.72
N THR A 4 2.56 -5.76 -15.53
CA THR A 4 4.01 -5.66 -15.71
C THR A 4 4.66 -5.53 -14.35
N LEU A 5 5.56 -6.46 -14.01
CA LEU A 5 6.37 -6.37 -12.80
C LEU A 5 7.36 -5.21 -12.96
N LEU A 6 7.38 -4.31 -11.97
CA LEU A 6 8.37 -3.25 -11.89
C LEU A 6 9.52 -3.71 -10.99
N LYS A 7 10.74 -3.21 -11.25
CA LYS A 7 11.92 -3.54 -10.45
C LYS A 7 12.22 -2.39 -9.51
N PHE A 8 12.30 -2.71 -8.24
CA PHE A 8 12.63 -1.85 -7.11
C PHE A 8 13.41 -2.70 -6.11
N ASP A 9 14.24 -2.08 -5.29
CA ASP A 9 15.15 -2.82 -4.41
C ASP A 9 14.40 -3.45 -3.25
N ASN A 10 13.52 -2.68 -2.61
CA ASN A 10 12.85 -3.09 -1.37
C ASN A 10 11.33 -3.18 -1.47
N LEU A 11 10.77 -3.04 -2.68
CA LEU A 11 9.33 -3.15 -2.89
C LEU A 11 8.91 -4.52 -3.37
N HIS A 12 7.96 -5.09 -2.63
CA HIS A 12 7.37 -6.37 -2.94
C HIS A 12 6.11 -6.23 -3.80
N ASN A 13 5.98 -7.13 -4.78
CA ASN A 13 4.79 -7.29 -5.61
C ASN A 13 4.32 -6.00 -6.31
N ILE A 14 5.27 -5.14 -6.67
CA ILE A 14 5.00 -3.89 -7.38
C ILE A 14 4.73 -4.15 -8.87
N ARG A 15 3.54 -3.77 -9.35
CA ARG A 15 3.09 -4.05 -10.71
C ARG A 15 2.31 -2.89 -11.31
N ASP A 16 2.62 -2.56 -12.55
CA ASP A 16 1.73 -1.74 -13.40
C ASP A 16 0.55 -2.61 -13.87
N LEU A 17 -0.67 -2.13 -13.61
CA LEU A 17 -1.93 -2.75 -14.01
C LEU A 17 -2.41 -2.27 -15.39
N GLY A 18 -1.59 -1.48 -16.09
CA GLY A 18 -1.82 -1.03 -17.45
C GLY A 18 -2.14 -2.18 -18.42
N GLY A 19 -3.17 -1.97 -19.22
CA GLY A 19 -3.64 -2.93 -20.22
C GLY A 19 -4.72 -3.88 -19.74
N ILE A 20 -5.00 -3.95 -18.43
CA ILE A 20 -6.16 -4.69 -17.91
C ILE A 20 -7.43 -4.08 -18.50
N GLN A 21 -8.30 -4.95 -19.02
CA GLN A 21 -9.59 -4.55 -19.55
C GLN A 21 -10.60 -4.39 -18.42
N THR A 22 -11.33 -3.28 -18.41
CA THR A 22 -12.41 -2.98 -17.46
C THR A 22 -13.71 -3.64 -17.91
N GLY A 23 -14.70 -3.73 -17.01
CA GLY A 23 -15.98 -4.39 -17.31
C GLY A 23 -16.78 -3.76 -18.46
N ASP A 24 -16.49 -2.50 -18.80
CA ASP A 24 -17.07 -1.78 -19.94
C ASP A 24 -16.21 -1.84 -21.21
N GLY A 25 -15.21 -2.73 -21.24
CA GLY A 25 -14.38 -2.99 -22.41
C GLY A 25 -13.21 -2.01 -22.63
N ARG A 26 -13.10 -0.93 -21.85
CA ARG A 26 -11.94 -0.01 -21.88
C ARG A 26 -10.70 -0.67 -21.26
N ARG A 27 -9.54 -0.02 -21.36
CA ARG A 27 -8.28 -0.51 -20.78
C ARG A 27 -7.64 0.52 -19.88
N ILE A 28 -7.05 0.05 -18.79
CA ILE A 28 -6.21 0.88 -17.92
C ILE A 28 -5.01 1.37 -18.74
N ARG A 29 -4.75 2.68 -18.73
CA ARG A 29 -3.55 3.26 -19.35
C ARG A 29 -2.31 2.84 -18.56
N ARG A 30 -1.22 2.48 -19.24
CA ARG A 30 0.06 2.14 -18.59
C ARG A 30 0.56 3.30 -17.72
N GLY A 31 1.16 2.97 -16.59
CA GLY A 31 1.67 3.94 -15.61
C GLY A 31 0.59 4.77 -14.91
N ARG A 32 -0.69 4.36 -14.97
CA ARG A 32 -1.79 5.08 -14.27
C ARG A 32 -2.34 4.37 -13.06
N LEU A 33 -2.11 3.06 -12.93
CA LEU A 33 -2.51 2.31 -11.75
C LEU A 33 -1.44 1.29 -11.42
N ILE A 34 -0.77 1.51 -10.30
CA ILE A 34 0.29 0.64 -9.78
C ILE A 34 -0.22 0.03 -8.47
N ARG A 35 -0.02 -1.27 -8.31
CA ARG A 35 -0.20 -1.97 -7.03
C ARG A 35 1.17 -2.27 -6.44
N CYS A 36 1.30 -2.25 -5.13
CA CYS A 36 2.49 -2.72 -4.42
C CYS A 36 2.11 -3.23 -3.02
N GLY A 37 3.08 -3.78 -2.29
CA GLY A 37 2.97 -4.05 -0.85
C GLY A 37 3.11 -2.77 -0.02
N HIS A 38 3.57 -2.89 1.23
CA HIS A 38 3.86 -1.74 2.09
C HIS A 38 5.09 -0.96 1.60
N LEU A 39 5.21 0.31 1.99
CA LEU A 39 6.30 1.22 1.66
C LEU A 39 7.22 1.51 2.87
N ALA A 40 7.22 0.65 3.89
CA ALA A 40 7.98 0.86 5.13
C ALA A 40 9.51 0.87 4.97
N ASN A 41 10.04 0.20 3.93
CA ASN A 41 11.49 -0.06 3.79
C ASN A 41 12.06 0.50 2.47
N LEU A 42 11.59 1.65 1.96
CA LEU A 42 12.14 2.19 0.71
C LEU A 42 13.64 2.51 0.88
N SER A 43 14.42 2.21 -0.15
CA SER A 43 15.71 2.85 -0.32
C SER A 43 15.50 4.32 -0.73
N ASP A 44 16.52 5.16 -0.59
CA ASP A 44 16.45 6.56 -1.06
C ASP A 44 16.21 6.62 -2.58
N ASP A 45 16.78 5.67 -3.33
CA ASP A 45 16.58 5.54 -4.78
C ASP A 45 15.15 5.13 -5.12
N ASP A 46 14.59 4.12 -4.44
CA ASP A 46 13.19 3.71 -4.60
C ASP A 46 12.25 4.89 -4.29
N ARG A 47 12.51 5.60 -3.18
CA ARG A 47 11.72 6.76 -2.75
C ARG A 47 11.79 7.91 -3.76
N PHE A 48 12.96 8.19 -4.31
CA PHE A 48 13.13 9.19 -5.37
C PHE A 48 12.37 8.78 -6.63
N LEU A 49 12.52 7.53 -7.10
CA LEU A 49 11.81 7.04 -8.28
C LEU A 49 10.29 7.13 -8.11
N LEU A 50 9.75 6.73 -6.96
CA LEU A 50 8.31 6.83 -6.67
C LEU A 50 7.82 8.29 -6.69
N SER A 51 8.61 9.25 -6.19
CA SER A 51 8.25 10.68 -6.23
C SER A 51 8.09 11.22 -7.67
N GLN A 52 8.74 10.59 -8.66
CA GLN A 52 8.63 10.97 -10.07
C GLN A 52 7.49 10.21 -10.78
N MET A 53 7.04 9.10 -10.22
CA MET A 53 6.07 8.19 -10.83
C MET A 53 4.66 8.35 -10.29
N LEU A 54 4.53 8.75 -9.03
CA LEU A 54 3.27 8.78 -8.31
C LEU A 54 2.84 10.22 -8.05
N SER A 55 1.53 10.44 -8.07
CA SER A 55 0.90 11.64 -7.49
C SER A 55 0.19 11.32 -6.17
N THR A 56 -0.24 10.07 -5.98
CA THR A 56 -1.09 9.66 -4.87
C THR A 56 -0.78 8.21 -4.46
N VAL A 57 -0.76 7.96 -3.16
CA VAL A 57 -0.75 6.63 -2.52
C VAL A 57 -2.08 6.44 -1.80
N VAL A 58 -2.70 5.29 -2.01
CA VAL A 58 -3.89 4.85 -1.28
C VAL A 58 -3.54 3.59 -0.51
N ASP A 59 -3.47 3.71 0.82
CA ASP A 59 -3.15 2.62 1.73
C ASP A 59 -4.42 1.98 2.26
N PHE A 60 -4.59 0.70 1.91
CA PHE A 60 -5.75 -0.11 2.29
C PHE A 60 -5.55 -0.95 3.55
N ARG A 61 -4.36 -0.90 4.15
CA ARG A 61 -4.01 -1.68 5.35
C ARG A 61 -4.80 -1.22 6.57
N THR A 62 -4.94 -2.11 7.56
CA THR A 62 -5.50 -1.74 8.86
C THR A 62 -4.58 -0.77 9.59
N ASN A 63 -5.11 -0.08 10.62
CA ASN A 63 -4.27 0.75 11.50
C ASN A 63 -3.15 -0.07 12.16
N GLN A 64 -3.40 -1.33 12.53
CA GLN A 64 -2.40 -2.19 13.17
C GLN A 64 -1.27 -2.55 12.22
N GLU A 65 -1.57 -2.95 10.99
CA GLU A 65 -0.57 -3.21 9.95
C GLU A 65 0.30 -1.97 9.67
N ARG A 66 -0.34 -0.80 9.56
CA ARG A 66 0.36 0.48 9.37
C ARG A 66 1.27 0.83 10.55
N ASN A 67 0.81 0.62 11.77
CA ASN A 67 1.62 0.89 12.97
C ASN A 67 2.79 -0.08 13.12
N LYS A 68 2.63 -1.35 12.70
CA LYS A 68 3.70 -2.35 12.70
C LYS A 68 4.76 -2.08 11.64
N GLN A 69 4.35 -1.58 10.47
CA GLN A 69 5.23 -1.29 9.34
C GLN A 69 4.83 0.07 8.72
N PRO A 70 5.23 1.19 9.34
CA PRO A 70 4.83 2.52 8.89
C PRO A 70 5.49 2.84 7.54
N ASP A 71 4.68 3.28 6.58
CA ASP A 71 5.19 3.71 5.28
C ASP A 71 6.05 4.96 5.41
N GLN A 72 7.11 5.02 4.60
CA GLN A 72 7.95 6.21 4.51
C GLN A 72 7.27 7.26 3.62
N GLU A 73 7.30 8.52 4.06
CA GLU A 73 6.74 9.65 3.32
C GLU A 73 7.46 9.86 1.99
N ILE A 74 6.72 10.01 0.88
CA ILE A 74 7.28 10.30 -0.44
C ILE A 74 6.98 11.77 -0.78
N PRO A 75 8.00 12.62 -1.05
CA PRO A 75 7.78 14.04 -1.28
C PRO A 75 6.88 14.30 -2.50
N GLY A 76 5.93 15.24 -2.35
CA GLY A 76 5.03 15.65 -3.43
C GLY A 76 3.94 14.63 -3.77
N VAL A 77 3.81 13.56 -3.00
CA VAL A 77 2.80 12.50 -3.19
C VAL A 77 1.74 12.61 -2.10
N GLU A 78 0.48 12.70 -2.50
CA GLU A 78 -0.65 12.69 -1.57
C GLU A 78 -0.84 11.29 -0.96
N TYR A 79 -1.14 11.21 0.33
CA TYR A 79 -1.32 9.94 1.03
C TYR A 79 -2.73 9.84 1.62
N HIS A 80 -3.48 8.79 1.22
CA HIS A 80 -4.79 8.49 1.77
C HIS A 80 -4.79 7.12 2.44
N HIS A 81 -5.09 7.09 3.74
CA HIS A 81 -5.33 5.86 4.47
C HIS A 81 -6.83 5.53 4.45
N ILE A 82 -7.22 4.46 3.77
CA ILE A 82 -8.61 4.02 3.59
C ILE A 82 -8.67 2.53 3.93
N PRO A 83 -8.66 2.14 5.22
CA PRO A 83 -8.61 0.74 5.60
C PRO A 83 -9.81 -0.03 5.04
N VAL A 84 -9.57 -1.17 4.38
CA VAL A 84 -10.65 -2.01 3.81
C VAL A 84 -11.39 -2.77 4.91
N VAL A 85 -10.68 -3.10 6.00
CA VAL A 85 -11.24 -3.78 7.16
C VAL A 85 -10.94 -2.93 8.39
N ASP A 86 -11.96 -2.70 9.21
CA ASP A 86 -11.79 -2.05 10.49
C ASP A 86 -11.36 -3.10 11.53
N SER A 87 -10.43 -2.72 12.41
CA SER A 87 -9.79 -3.60 13.42
C SER A 87 -10.76 -4.33 14.35
N LEU A 88 -12.04 -3.93 14.37
CA LEU A 88 -13.12 -4.55 15.12
C LEU A 88 -13.63 -5.86 14.48
N THR A 89 -13.24 -6.18 13.25
CA THR A 89 -13.65 -7.40 12.55
C THR A 89 -12.64 -8.53 12.77
N ALA A 90 -12.43 -8.88 14.04
CA ALA A 90 -11.51 -9.93 14.45
C ALA A 90 -11.84 -11.27 13.74
N GLY A 91 -10.86 -11.84 13.04
CA GLY A 91 -10.95 -13.18 12.42
C GLY A 91 -11.00 -13.24 10.89
N ILE A 92 -11.04 -12.11 10.18
CA ILE A 92 -10.95 -12.09 8.70
C ILE A 92 -9.49 -11.86 8.22
N THR A 93 -8.70 -11.17 9.03
CA THR A 93 -7.27 -10.94 8.84
C THR A 93 -6.46 -12.07 9.47
N ARG A 94 -5.36 -12.51 8.82
CA ARG A 94 -4.35 -13.38 9.45
C ARG A 94 -3.49 -12.52 10.39
N GLU A 95 -4.09 -12.11 11.50
CA GLU A 95 -3.40 -11.44 12.59
C GLU A 95 -2.86 -12.52 13.53
N GLU A 96 -1.54 -12.55 13.76
CA GLU A 96 -1.01 -13.27 14.91
C GLU A 96 -1.38 -12.46 16.16
N GLU A 97 -2.21 -13.04 17.03
CA GLU A 97 -2.56 -12.49 18.34
C GLU A 97 -1.27 -12.24 19.14
N SER A 98 -0.76 -11.01 19.13
CA SER A 98 0.28 -10.60 20.07
C SER A 98 -0.40 -10.20 21.38
N ASP A 99 -0.42 -11.18 22.28
CA ASP A 99 -0.53 -11.14 23.73
C ASP A 99 -1.33 -10.03 24.42
N LYS A 100 -2.29 -10.47 25.23
CA LYS A 100 -3.17 -9.64 26.05
C LYS A 100 -2.38 -8.96 27.16
N GLY A 101 -2.29 -7.63 27.14
CA GLY A 101 -2.08 -6.88 28.36
C GLY A 101 -1.51 -5.48 28.17
N ALA A 102 -2.37 -4.48 28.03
CA ALA A 102 -2.29 -3.24 28.79
C ALA A 102 -3.46 -2.31 28.42
N VAL A 103 -4.25 -1.98 29.43
CA VAL A 103 -5.19 -0.86 29.42
C VAL A 103 -4.37 0.45 29.46
N ALA A 104 -4.71 1.44 28.65
CA ALA A 104 -4.37 2.83 28.93
C ALA A 104 -5.49 3.75 28.42
N LEU A 105 -6.26 4.28 29.36
CA LEU A 105 -7.08 5.47 29.23
C LEU A 105 -6.15 6.69 29.21
N LEU A 106 -6.35 7.64 28.30
CA LEU A 106 -5.90 9.03 28.44
C LEU A 106 -6.80 9.93 27.59
N LEU A 107 -7.21 11.05 28.19
CA LEU A 107 -8.20 12.03 27.71
C LEU A 107 -7.93 12.57 26.31
#